data_AF-A0A497NQY3-F1
#
_entry.id   AF-A0A497NQY3-F1
#
_cell.length_a   1.000
_cell.length_b   1.000
_cell.length_c   1.000
_cell.angle_alpha   90.00
_cell.angle_beta   90.00
_cell.angle_gamma   90.00
#
_symmetry.space_group_name_H-M   'P 1'
#
loop_
_entity.id
_entity.type
_entity.pdbx_description
1 polymer ?
#
loop_
_entity_poly.entity_id
_entity_poly.type
_entity_poly.pdbx_seq_one_letter_code
_entity_poly.pdbx_strand_id
1 'polypeptide(L)'
;MAEALKMADVAGSLRNRLMILMLIYSGLRNSTLRALVYNEKYPEPLYQEYTIKKQLEKGLNCLALVVHPVMKNRDPNACKNNVIYYTFIPPVVTELLRLYLKELEEKYGSLKDDQPIFHTKNRRLPLAQRLMTILSPRELQKIVKEDAAMRAGIELWKFVSPHCLRKTFEGFLRDQPEDVRLDVKDREFLFGHELPGVQDTYYDKTKIEVMRQKYARMNFEPVMRVEKEERVITEDELQSFLQQGWHFEATLPSGKVVVWRKAVITQTSTVTPQLVLEKRDQNQSSMPQITLTNQPKQENIKEEEKPSKSLESKTEKFKKEKGSLITDRTSLISYFSVQQKTTPNNDSGSTTGFNTSAEKSVKPKQTSLLHYMK
;
A
#
# COMPACT_ATOMS: atom_id res chain seq x y z
N MET A 1 1.73 -14.91 -2.55
CA MET A 1 1.39 -13.99 -3.66
C MET A 1 0.16 -14.47 -4.44
N ALA A 2 0.17 -15.67 -5.04
CA ALA A 2 -0.88 -16.17 -5.94
C ALA A 2 -2.34 -16.01 -5.44
N GLU A 3 -2.64 -16.38 -4.18
CA GLU A 3 -3.98 -16.21 -3.59
C GLU A 3 -4.48 -14.76 -3.66
N ALA A 4 -3.58 -13.79 -3.40
CA ALA A 4 -3.93 -12.38 -3.35
C ALA A 4 -4.10 -11.74 -4.74
N LEU A 5 -3.55 -12.38 -5.78
CA LEU A 5 -3.85 -12.06 -7.19
C LEU A 5 -5.20 -12.67 -7.60
N LYS A 6 -5.46 -13.94 -7.26
CA LYS A 6 -6.78 -14.57 -7.41
C LYS A 6 -7.89 -13.74 -6.74
N MET A 7 -7.63 -13.22 -5.54
CA MET A 7 -8.49 -12.26 -4.83
C MET A 7 -8.76 -10.97 -5.62
N ALA A 8 -7.76 -10.43 -6.31
CA ALA A 8 -7.93 -9.22 -7.11
C ALA A 8 -8.81 -9.49 -8.34
N ASP A 9 -8.60 -10.63 -9.02
CA ASP A 9 -9.32 -10.97 -10.25
C ASP A 9 -10.80 -11.27 -10.01
N VAL A 10 -11.14 -11.88 -8.87
CA VAL A 10 -12.55 -12.13 -8.48
C VAL A 10 -13.23 -10.96 -7.77
N ALA A 11 -12.53 -9.84 -7.53
CA ALA A 11 -12.95 -8.72 -6.66
C ALA A 11 -14.24 -7.97 -7.08
N GLY A 12 -14.86 -8.36 -8.20
CA GLY A 12 -16.22 -7.97 -8.61
C GLY A 12 -16.38 -6.54 -9.16
N SER A 13 -15.35 -5.70 -9.12
CA SER A 13 -15.32 -4.42 -9.86
C SER A 13 -13.89 -3.92 -10.04
N LEU A 14 -13.66 -3.14 -11.09
CA LEU A 14 -12.37 -2.50 -11.42
C LEU A 14 -11.75 -1.79 -10.21
N ARG A 15 -12.52 -0.93 -9.57
CA ARG A 15 -12.18 -0.27 -8.29
C ARG A 15 -11.71 -1.24 -7.21
N ASN A 16 -12.45 -2.33 -6.98
CA ASN A 16 -12.10 -3.28 -5.93
C ASN A 16 -10.81 -4.05 -6.28
N ARG A 17 -10.65 -4.50 -7.54
CA ARG A 17 -9.43 -5.15 -8.05
C ARG A 17 -8.21 -4.26 -7.83
N LEU A 18 -8.32 -2.98 -8.19
CA LEU A 18 -7.27 -1.97 -7.96
C LEU A 18 -6.93 -1.80 -6.48
N MET A 19 -7.92 -1.77 -5.57
CA MET A 19 -7.65 -1.71 -4.13
C MET A 19 -6.86 -2.92 -3.59
N ILE A 20 -7.14 -4.14 -4.09
CA ILE A 20 -6.36 -5.33 -3.74
C ILE A 20 -4.94 -5.22 -4.30
N LEU A 21 -4.79 -4.92 -5.60
CA LEU A 21 -3.49 -4.82 -6.25
C LEU A 21 -2.59 -3.74 -5.64
N MET A 22 -3.13 -2.57 -5.32
CA MET A 22 -2.37 -1.52 -4.63
C MET A 22 -1.87 -2.00 -3.26
N LEU A 23 -2.68 -2.72 -2.47
CA LEU A 23 -2.23 -3.22 -1.16
C LEU A 23 -1.08 -4.24 -1.25
N ILE A 24 -1.10 -5.14 -2.23
CA ILE A 24 -0.07 -6.18 -2.38
C ILE A 24 1.21 -5.72 -3.09
N TYR A 25 1.16 -4.64 -3.87
CA TYR A 25 2.33 -4.11 -4.59
C TYR A 25 2.93 -2.85 -3.98
N SER A 26 2.21 -2.14 -3.09
CA SER A 26 2.74 -0.94 -2.40
C SER A 26 2.87 -1.09 -0.88
N GLY A 27 2.21 -2.09 -0.28
CA GLY A 27 2.22 -2.29 1.17
C GLY A 27 1.56 -1.16 1.98
N LEU A 28 0.78 -0.27 1.36
CA LEU A 28 0.11 0.83 2.07
C LEU A 28 -0.76 0.33 3.24
N ARG A 29 -0.86 1.14 4.29
CA ARG A 29 -1.72 0.83 5.44
C ARG A 29 -3.19 1.08 5.05
N ASN A 30 -4.13 0.41 5.73
CA ASN A 30 -5.58 0.55 5.51
C ASN A 30 -6.03 2.02 5.47
N SER A 31 -5.55 2.83 6.42
CA SER A 31 -5.77 4.27 6.51
C SER A 31 -5.14 5.04 5.35
N THR A 32 -3.87 4.76 5.04
CA THR A 32 -3.13 5.45 3.97
C THR A 32 -3.78 5.26 2.60
N LEU A 33 -4.14 4.02 2.23
CA LEU A 33 -4.78 3.73 0.94
C LEU A 33 -6.09 4.52 0.75
N ARG A 34 -6.90 4.63 1.80
CA ARG A 34 -8.21 5.32 1.75
C ARG A 34 -8.07 6.85 1.77
N ALA A 35 -6.95 7.37 2.24
CA ALA A 35 -6.67 8.81 2.31
C ALA A 35 -5.99 9.39 1.04
N LEU A 36 -5.67 8.55 0.05
CA LEU A 36 -5.13 8.97 -1.25
C LEU A 36 -6.15 9.82 -2.03
N VAL A 37 -5.67 10.94 -2.57
CA VAL A 37 -6.42 11.86 -3.47
C VAL A 37 -5.71 11.99 -4.82
N TYR A 38 -6.40 12.52 -5.83
CA TYR A 38 -5.87 12.62 -7.20
C TYR A 38 -4.65 13.53 -7.34
N ASN A 39 -4.71 14.74 -6.76
CA ASN A 39 -3.61 15.71 -6.74
C ASN A 39 -3.45 16.26 -5.32
N GLU A 40 -2.75 15.49 -4.48
CA GLU A 40 -2.42 15.89 -3.11
C GLU A 40 -1.70 17.25 -3.08
N LYS A 41 -2.01 18.09 -2.09
CA LYS A 41 -1.36 19.38 -1.90
C LYS A 41 -0.26 19.20 -0.84
N TYR A 42 0.94 18.86 -1.28
CA TYR A 42 2.07 18.71 -0.38
C TYR A 42 2.65 20.08 0.01
N PRO A 43 3.04 20.32 1.27
CA PRO A 43 3.70 21.55 1.68
C PRO A 43 5.07 21.73 1.02
N GLU A 44 5.83 20.66 0.84
CA GLU A 44 7.12 20.68 0.16
C GLU A 44 6.95 20.55 -1.37
N PRO A 45 7.41 21.54 -2.17
CA PRO A 45 7.26 21.51 -3.63
C PRO A 45 7.84 20.26 -4.31
N LEU A 46 8.90 19.69 -3.74
CA LEU A 46 9.54 18.46 -4.24
C LEU A 46 8.54 17.29 -4.33
N TYR A 47 7.60 17.15 -3.39
CA TYR A 47 6.61 16.08 -3.41
C TYR A 47 5.44 16.35 -4.37
N GLN A 48 5.21 17.62 -4.75
CA GLN A 48 4.14 17.99 -5.68
C GLN A 48 4.32 17.36 -7.07
N GLU A 49 5.57 17.13 -7.47
CA GLU A 49 5.93 16.44 -8.71
C GLU A 49 5.64 14.92 -8.69
N TYR A 50 5.30 14.38 -7.52
CA TYR A 50 4.98 12.97 -7.26
C TYR A 50 3.51 12.76 -6.80
N THR A 51 2.58 13.67 -7.15
CA THR A 51 1.15 13.34 -7.05
C THR A 51 0.75 12.30 -8.09
N ILE A 52 -0.41 11.66 -7.92
CA ILE A 52 -0.95 10.72 -8.90
C ILE A 52 -1.21 11.45 -10.23
N LYS A 53 -1.90 12.59 -10.19
CA LYS A 53 -2.13 13.48 -11.33
C LYS A 53 -0.83 13.83 -12.07
N LYS A 54 0.17 14.42 -11.39
CA LYS A 54 1.41 14.89 -12.04
C LYS A 54 2.23 13.77 -12.67
N GLN A 55 2.25 12.59 -12.06
CA GLN A 55 2.99 11.45 -12.63
C GLN A 55 2.23 10.79 -13.80
N LEU A 56 0.90 10.78 -13.78
CA LEU A 56 0.07 10.31 -14.90
C LEU A 56 0.14 11.28 -16.09
N GLU A 57 0.10 12.60 -15.86
CA GLU A 57 0.33 13.65 -16.86
C GLU A 57 1.70 13.50 -17.56
N LYS A 58 2.73 13.08 -16.82
CA LYS A 58 4.08 12.77 -17.35
C LYS A 58 4.19 11.41 -18.06
N GLY A 59 3.10 10.64 -18.17
CA GLY A 59 3.13 9.31 -18.79
C GLY A 59 3.91 8.25 -18.01
N LEU A 60 4.22 8.46 -16.72
CA LEU A 60 5.01 7.51 -15.94
C LEU A 60 4.23 6.21 -15.70
N ASN A 61 4.91 5.06 -15.80
CA ASN A 61 4.28 3.75 -15.66
C ASN A 61 4.52 3.10 -14.28
N CYS A 62 5.61 3.41 -13.60
CA CYS A 62 5.76 3.12 -12.17
C CYS A 62 5.50 4.41 -11.37
N LEU A 63 4.39 4.48 -10.64
CA LEU A 63 4.07 5.68 -9.84
C LEU A 63 4.66 5.56 -8.44
N ALA A 64 5.22 6.66 -7.93
CA ALA A 64 5.51 6.84 -6.52
C ALA A 64 4.24 7.25 -5.77
N LEU A 65 4.04 6.69 -4.58
CA LEU A 65 2.98 7.03 -3.64
C LEU A 65 3.63 7.56 -2.36
N VAL A 66 3.76 8.89 -2.28
CA VAL A 66 4.29 9.58 -1.09
C VAL A 66 3.25 9.55 0.02
N VAL A 67 3.69 9.22 1.23
CA VAL A 67 2.84 9.13 2.42
C VAL A 67 3.24 10.23 3.39
N HIS A 68 2.31 11.17 3.64
CA HIS A 68 2.63 12.46 4.26
C HIS A 68 1.62 12.83 5.36
N PRO A 69 2.01 13.58 6.42
CA PRO A 69 1.11 14.03 7.48
C PRO A 69 -0.17 14.74 7.01
N VAL A 70 -0.18 15.43 5.86
CA VAL A 70 -1.42 16.06 5.31
C VAL A 70 -2.57 15.06 5.07
N MET A 71 -2.25 13.78 4.87
CA MET A 71 -3.26 12.73 4.74
C MET A 71 -4.09 12.54 6.03
N LYS A 72 -3.60 13.01 7.19
CA LYS A 72 -4.34 13.00 8.46
C LYS A 72 -5.59 13.88 8.45
N ASN A 73 -5.66 14.86 7.55
CA ASN A 73 -6.83 15.69 7.33
C ASN A 73 -8.04 14.89 6.78
N ARG A 74 -7.80 13.65 6.29
CA ARG A 74 -8.83 12.71 5.81
C ARG A 74 -8.96 11.47 6.70
N ASP A 75 -7.85 10.89 7.16
CA ASP A 75 -7.84 9.79 8.13
C ASP A 75 -6.65 9.99 9.10
N PRO A 76 -6.87 10.26 10.41
CA PRO A 76 -5.81 10.54 11.37
C PRO A 76 -4.71 9.46 11.47
N ASN A 77 -4.98 8.24 11.00
CA ASN A 77 -4.04 7.11 11.02
C ASN A 77 -3.28 6.94 9.69
N ALA A 78 -3.49 7.81 8.69
CA ALA A 78 -2.92 7.65 7.35
C ALA A 78 -1.38 7.71 7.31
N CYS A 79 -0.79 8.53 8.17
CA CYS A 79 0.67 8.67 8.33
C CYS A 79 1.02 8.37 9.81
N LYS A 80 1.42 7.13 10.12
CA LYS A 80 1.79 6.74 11.49
C LYS A 80 3.00 7.58 11.95
N ASN A 81 2.96 8.06 13.19
CA ASN A 81 4.05 8.81 13.84
C ASN A 81 4.53 10.07 13.10
N ASN A 82 3.78 10.57 12.11
CA ASN A 82 4.20 11.61 11.15
C ASN A 82 5.41 11.22 10.27
N VAL A 83 5.79 9.93 10.23
CA VAL A 83 6.90 9.43 9.41
C VAL A 83 6.54 9.56 7.94
N ILE A 84 7.28 10.42 7.25
CA ILE A 84 7.18 10.59 5.80
C ILE A 84 7.98 9.47 5.14
N TYR A 85 7.35 8.76 4.21
CA TYR A 85 8.00 7.76 3.38
C TYR A 85 7.33 7.73 2.01
N TYR A 86 7.87 6.94 1.09
CA TYR A 86 7.23 6.68 -0.20
C TYR A 86 7.31 5.19 -0.52
N THR A 87 6.35 4.74 -1.33
CA THR A 87 6.30 3.39 -1.90
C THR A 87 5.88 3.51 -3.36
N PHE A 88 5.72 2.41 -4.08
CA PHE A 88 5.49 2.41 -5.52
C PHE A 88 4.32 1.49 -5.92
N ILE A 89 3.85 1.66 -7.16
CA ILE A 89 3.02 0.68 -7.86
C ILE A 89 3.59 0.40 -9.26
N PRO A 90 3.51 -0.83 -9.78
CA PRO A 90 4.09 -1.22 -11.06
C PRO A 90 3.18 -0.88 -12.25
N PRO A 91 3.70 -0.93 -13.49
CA PRO A 91 2.96 -0.62 -14.72
C PRO A 91 1.54 -1.20 -14.80
N VAL A 92 1.36 -2.48 -14.50
CA VAL A 92 0.04 -3.16 -14.56
C VAL A 92 -1.00 -2.53 -13.61
N VAL A 93 -0.56 -2.05 -12.45
CA VAL A 93 -1.43 -1.39 -11.46
C VAL A 93 -1.67 0.07 -11.83
N THR A 94 -0.69 0.73 -12.44
CA THR A 94 -0.83 2.09 -12.98
C THR A 94 -1.82 2.15 -14.15
N GLU A 95 -1.81 1.17 -15.06
CA GLU A 95 -2.82 1.06 -16.13
C GLU A 95 -4.22 0.81 -15.55
N LEU A 96 -4.32 -0.04 -14.53
CA LEU A 96 -5.61 -0.27 -13.86
C LEU A 96 -6.11 0.98 -13.12
N LEU A 97 -5.21 1.82 -12.61
CA LEU A 97 -5.52 3.14 -12.05
C LEU A 97 -5.95 4.14 -13.14
N ARG A 98 -5.26 4.20 -14.29
CA ARG A 98 -5.66 5.00 -15.46
C ARG A 98 -7.09 4.66 -15.90
N LEU A 99 -7.37 3.36 -16.07
CA LEU A 99 -8.70 2.88 -16.46
C LEU A 99 -9.77 3.21 -15.42
N TYR A 100 -9.47 3.09 -14.12
CA TYR A 100 -10.42 3.41 -13.06
C TYR A 100 -10.71 4.91 -12.97
N LEU A 101 -9.68 5.76 -13.09
CA LEU A 101 -9.86 7.22 -13.13
C LEU A 101 -10.71 7.63 -14.34
N LYS A 102 -10.52 7.01 -15.50
CA LYS A 102 -11.38 7.20 -16.68
C LYS A 102 -12.83 6.76 -16.43
N GLU A 103 -13.07 5.63 -15.75
CA GLU A 103 -14.43 5.19 -15.33
C GLU A 103 -15.11 6.23 -14.40
N LEU A 104 -14.34 6.99 -13.62
CA LEU A 104 -14.89 8.08 -12.81
C LEU A 104 -15.22 9.30 -13.66
N GLU A 105 -14.34 9.70 -14.59
CA GLU A 105 -14.55 10.89 -15.43
C GLU A 105 -15.73 10.73 -16.40
N GLU A 106 -15.84 9.57 -17.06
CA GLU A 106 -16.95 9.25 -17.98
C GLU A 106 -18.32 9.22 -17.27
N LYS A 107 -18.33 9.06 -15.95
CA LYS A 107 -19.52 8.77 -15.13
C LYS A 107 -19.94 9.93 -14.24
N TYR A 108 -19.01 10.79 -13.86
CA TYR A 108 -19.19 11.87 -12.89
C TYR A 108 -18.64 13.24 -13.35
N GLY A 109 -17.99 13.30 -14.52
CA GLY A 109 -17.26 14.48 -14.98
C GLY A 109 -15.84 14.57 -14.40
N SER A 110 -15.10 15.60 -14.79
CA SER A 110 -13.67 15.76 -14.52
C SER A 110 -13.31 15.63 -13.03
N LEU A 111 -12.22 14.90 -12.78
CA LEU A 111 -11.70 14.67 -11.43
C LEU A 111 -11.27 15.98 -10.75
N LYS A 112 -11.70 16.19 -9.49
CA LYS A 112 -11.16 17.27 -8.66
C LYS A 112 -9.81 16.87 -8.06
N ASP A 113 -8.93 17.84 -7.90
CA ASP A 113 -7.58 17.64 -7.33
C ASP A 113 -7.61 17.02 -5.93
N ASP A 114 -8.53 17.47 -5.07
CA ASP A 114 -8.72 16.96 -3.70
C ASP A 114 -9.64 15.74 -3.61
N GLN A 115 -10.11 15.19 -4.73
CA GLN A 115 -11.01 14.03 -4.74
C GLN A 115 -10.27 12.76 -4.30
N PRO A 116 -10.80 12.02 -3.31
CA PRO A 116 -10.33 10.68 -2.97
C PRO A 116 -10.34 9.72 -4.16
N ILE A 117 -9.23 9.00 -4.36
CA ILE A 117 -9.16 7.89 -5.34
C ILE A 117 -10.23 6.86 -5.01
N PHE A 118 -10.34 6.46 -3.74
CA PHE A 118 -11.32 5.49 -3.26
C PHE A 118 -12.42 6.14 -2.43
N HIS A 119 -13.30 6.85 -3.11
CA HIS A 119 -14.50 7.45 -2.53
C HIS A 119 -15.53 6.38 -2.06
N THR A 120 -16.48 6.75 -1.17
CA THR A 120 -17.52 5.85 -0.66
C THR A 120 -18.62 5.52 -1.70
N LYS A 121 -19.21 4.32 -1.57
CA LYS A 121 -20.41 3.90 -2.32
C LYS A 121 -21.72 4.13 -1.53
N ASN A 122 -21.67 4.66 -0.31
CA ASN A 122 -22.83 4.90 0.56
C ASN A 122 -23.90 5.80 -0.11
N ARG A 123 -25.03 5.20 -0.53
CA ARG A 123 -26.14 5.91 -1.21
C ARG A 123 -26.95 6.84 -0.32
N ARG A 124 -26.73 6.88 1.00
CA ARG A 124 -27.40 7.83 1.93
C ARG A 124 -26.87 9.26 1.81
N LEU A 125 -25.69 9.45 1.18
CA LEU A 125 -25.10 10.75 0.92
C LEU A 125 -25.41 11.21 -0.52
N PRO A 126 -25.64 12.51 -0.78
CA PRO A 126 -25.69 13.07 -2.13
C PRO A 126 -24.42 12.79 -2.93
N LEU A 127 -24.52 12.70 -4.27
CA LEU A 127 -23.39 12.31 -5.12
C LEU A 127 -22.13 13.18 -4.91
N ALA A 128 -22.28 14.50 -4.87
CA ALA A 128 -21.16 15.41 -4.64
C ALA A 128 -20.45 15.15 -3.30
N GLN A 129 -21.19 14.83 -2.24
CA GLN A 129 -20.60 14.46 -0.93
C GLN A 129 -19.94 13.09 -0.99
N ARG A 130 -20.56 12.11 -1.67
CA ARG A 130 -20.01 10.74 -1.83
C ARG A 130 -18.65 10.74 -2.50
N LEU A 131 -18.46 11.56 -3.55
CA LEU A 131 -17.20 11.63 -4.29
C LEU A 131 -16.07 12.23 -3.45
N MET A 132 -16.36 13.18 -2.57
CA MET A 132 -15.37 13.79 -1.66
C MET A 132 -15.16 13.00 -0.35
N THR A 133 -16.02 12.03 -0.04
CA THR A 133 -15.95 11.24 1.20
C THR A 133 -15.11 9.98 0.97
N ILE A 134 -14.00 9.86 1.70
CA ILE A 134 -13.15 8.66 1.67
C ILE A 134 -13.93 7.38 2.05
N LEU A 135 -13.44 6.23 1.59
CA LEU A 135 -13.95 4.95 2.05
C LEU A 135 -13.76 4.77 3.57
N SER A 136 -14.71 4.11 4.24
CA SER A 136 -14.54 3.74 5.66
C SER A 136 -13.60 2.52 5.84
N PRO A 137 -13.00 2.33 7.04
CA PRO A 137 -12.20 1.15 7.33
C PRO A 137 -12.98 -0.15 7.18
N ARG A 138 -14.28 -0.14 7.53
CA ARG A 138 -15.19 -1.29 7.45
C ARG A 138 -15.52 -1.67 6.01
N GLU A 139 -15.77 -0.70 5.12
CA GLU A 139 -16.01 -0.98 3.70
C GLU A 139 -14.77 -1.60 3.02
N LEU A 140 -13.55 -1.12 3.30
CA LEU A 140 -12.33 -1.77 2.81
C LEU A 140 -12.15 -3.19 3.39
N GLN A 141 -12.41 -3.38 4.68
CA GLN A 141 -12.36 -4.71 5.30
C GLN A 141 -13.39 -5.66 4.66
N LYS A 142 -14.58 -5.16 4.31
CA LYS A 142 -15.61 -5.91 3.58
C LYS A 142 -15.12 -6.32 2.19
N ILE A 143 -14.58 -5.38 1.42
CA ILE A 143 -14.05 -5.66 0.06
C ILE A 143 -12.97 -6.74 0.11
N VAL A 144 -12.05 -6.67 1.08
CA VAL A 144 -10.96 -7.66 1.22
C VAL A 144 -11.49 -9.04 1.65
N LYS A 145 -12.48 -9.11 2.56
CA LYS A 145 -13.03 -10.40 3.05
C LYS A 145 -14.06 -11.02 2.12
N GLU A 146 -15.13 -10.30 1.82
CA GLU A 146 -16.31 -10.83 1.13
C GLU A 146 -16.21 -10.69 -0.39
N ASP A 147 -15.88 -9.49 -0.89
CA ASP A 147 -15.81 -9.26 -2.35
C ASP A 147 -14.59 -9.96 -2.98
N ALA A 148 -13.54 -10.26 -2.20
CA ALA A 148 -12.28 -10.82 -2.69
C ALA A 148 -11.93 -12.20 -2.08
N ALA A 149 -11.58 -12.30 -0.78
CA ALA A 149 -11.06 -13.56 -0.21
C ALA A 149 -12.06 -14.74 -0.24
N MET A 150 -13.31 -14.48 0.16
CA MET A 150 -14.40 -15.48 0.10
C MET A 150 -14.67 -15.92 -1.34
N ARG A 151 -14.73 -14.97 -2.27
CA ARG A 151 -14.94 -15.24 -3.71
C ARG A 151 -13.75 -15.91 -4.39
N ALA A 152 -12.55 -15.81 -3.83
CA ALA A 152 -11.37 -16.55 -4.28
C ALA A 152 -11.34 -18.00 -3.76
N GLY A 153 -12.27 -18.38 -2.89
CA GLY A 153 -12.32 -19.71 -2.27
C GLY A 153 -11.20 -19.94 -1.25
N ILE A 154 -10.69 -18.88 -0.61
CA ILE A 154 -9.72 -19.01 0.48
C ILE A 154 -10.47 -19.55 1.71
N GLU A 155 -10.08 -20.72 2.21
CA GLU A 155 -10.73 -21.40 3.34
C GLU A 155 -10.84 -20.47 4.56
N LEU A 156 -9.73 -19.86 4.96
CA LEU A 156 -9.64 -18.96 6.10
C LEU A 156 -9.98 -17.49 5.76
N TRP A 157 -10.80 -17.23 4.74
CA TRP A 157 -11.17 -15.87 4.28
C TRP A 157 -11.65 -14.93 5.40
N LYS A 158 -12.29 -15.48 6.45
CA LYS A 158 -12.76 -14.74 7.62
C LYS A 158 -11.63 -14.05 8.40
N PHE A 159 -10.40 -14.55 8.30
CA PHE A 159 -9.20 -13.98 8.94
C PHE A 159 -8.41 -13.05 8.01
N VAL A 160 -8.59 -13.16 6.68
CA VAL A 160 -7.92 -12.29 5.71
C VAL A 160 -8.27 -10.82 5.95
N SER A 161 -7.29 -9.94 5.85
CA SER A 161 -7.44 -8.52 6.16
C SER A 161 -6.54 -7.64 5.27
N PRO A 162 -6.77 -6.32 5.22
CA PRO A 162 -5.85 -5.40 4.54
C PRO A 162 -4.40 -5.47 5.07
N HIS A 163 -4.19 -5.91 6.32
CA HIS A 163 -2.85 -6.15 6.85
C HIS A 163 -2.21 -7.41 6.26
N CYS A 164 -2.97 -8.48 6.02
CA CYS A 164 -2.48 -9.69 5.33
C CYS A 164 -1.99 -9.38 3.91
N LEU A 165 -2.66 -8.46 3.21
CA LEU A 165 -2.21 -7.97 1.90
C LEU A 165 -0.91 -7.15 2.01
N ARG A 166 -0.75 -6.30 3.03
CA ARG A 166 0.54 -5.64 3.32
C ARG A 166 1.66 -6.63 3.67
N LYS A 167 1.38 -7.72 4.39
CA LYS A 167 2.34 -8.82 4.64
C LYS A 167 2.63 -9.64 3.37
N THR A 168 1.72 -9.66 2.40
CA THR A 168 1.96 -10.27 1.08
C THR A 168 2.98 -9.46 0.28
N PHE A 169 2.94 -8.11 0.36
CA PHE A 169 3.99 -7.25 -0.20
C PHE A 169 5.36 -7.50 0.43
N GLU A 170 5.41 -7.77 1.74
CA GLU A 170 6.65 -8.08 2.46
C GLU A 170 7.30 -9.39 1.96
N GLY A 171 6.48 -10.41 1.67
CA GLY A 171 6.93 -11.60 0.95
C GLY A 171 7.42 -11.25 -0.46
N PHE A 172 6.60 -10.55 -1.25
CA PHE A 172 6.95 -10.13 -2.62
C PHE A 172 8.30 -9.41 -2.72
N LEU A 173 8.63 -8.52 -1.77
CA LEU A 173 9.91 -7.80 -1.73
C LEU A 173 11.11 -8.67 -1.30
N ARG A 174 10.89 -9.65 -0.44
CA ARG A 174 11.92 -10.56 0.08
C ARG A 174 12.24 -11.69 -0.89
N ASP A 175 11.21 -12.19 -1.56
CA ASP A 175 11.23 -13.41 -2.39
C ASP A 175 11.66 -13.10 -3.86
N GLN A 176 12.22 -11.90 -4.11
CA GLN A 176 12.81 -11.51 -5.39
C GLN A 176 14.16 -12.22 -5.68
N PRO A 177 14.52 -12.43 -6.96
CA PRO A 177 15.87 -12.82 -7.38
C PRO A 177 16.95 -11.84 -6.91
N GLU A 178 18.15 -12.35 -6.61
CA GLU A 178 19.25 -11.60 -5.97
C GLU A 178 19.67 -10.33 -6.74
N ASP A 179 19.64 -10.38 -8.07
CA ASP A 179 20.07 -9.30 -8.98
C ASP A 179 19.11 -8.09 -9.05
N VAL A 180 17.86 -8.27 -8.58
CA VAL A 180 16.80 -7.24 -8.53
C VAL A 180 16.22 -7.02 -7.12
N ARG A 181 16.67 -7.81 -6.13
CA ARG A 181 16.18 -7.72 -4.75
C ARG A 181 16.72 -6.47 -4.05
N LEU A 182 15.82 -5.70 -3.46
CA LEU A 182 16.17 -4.56 -2.60
C LEU A 182 16.91 -5.01 -1.33
N ASP A 183 17.81 -4.17 -0.83
CA ASP A 183 18.47 -4.41 0.45
C ASP A 183 17.49 -4.33 1.64
N VAL A 184 17.93 -4.73 2.84
CA VAL A 184 17.04 -4.78 4.01
C VAL A 184 16.47 -3.39 4.36
N LYS A 185 17.27 -2.33 4.28
CA LYS A 185 16.88 -0.96 4.64
C LYS A 185 15.95 -0.35 3.60
N ASP A 186 16.25 -0.55 2.32
CA ASP A 186 15.36 -0.23 1.20
C ASP A 186 13.94 -0.80 1.43
N ARG A 187 13.84 -2.09 1.80
CA ARG A 187 12.54 -2.76 2.03
C ARG A 187 11.81 -2.19 3.25
N GLU A 188 12.48 -2.02 4.38
CA GLU A 188 11.90 -1.44 5.60
C GLU A 188 11.45 0.02 5.40
N PHE A 189 12.17 0.78 4.56
CA PHE A 189 11.79 2.14 4.18
C PHE A 189 10.47 2.18 3.40
N LEU A 190 10.26 1.29 2.42
CA LEU A 190 8.99 1.21 1.65
C LEU A 190 7.77 0.94 2.55
N PHE A 191 7.97 0.33 3.72
CA PHE A 191 6.93 0.13 4.71
C PHE A 191 6.63 1.35 5.59
N GLY A 192 7.52 2.35 5.60
CA GLY A 192 7.47 3.48 6.52
C GLY A 192 7.61 3.00 7.96
N HIS A 193 8.65 2.21 8.22
CA HIS A 193 9.11 1.89 9.57
C HIS A 193 10.19 2.88 10.01
N GLU A 194 10.38 3.04 11.31
CA GLU A 194 11.46 3.86 11.89
C GLU A 194 12.73 3.00 11.95
N LEU A 195 13.75 3.35 11.17
CA LEU A 195 15.02 2.63 11.14
C LEU A 195 15.84 2.98 12.40
N PRO A 196 16.41 2.00 13.13
CA PRO A 196 17.15 2.28 14.35
C PRO A 196 18.48 3.00 14.08
N GLY A 197 18.79 4.03 14.88
CA GLY A 197 20.02 4.82 14.80
C GLY A 197 19.92 6.07 13.93
N VAL A 198 21.06 6.73 13.70
CA VAL A 198 21.15 8.00 12.95
C VAL A 198 21.06 7.72 11.44
N GLN A 199 19.83 7.54 10.94
CA GLN A 199 19.56 7.16 9.54
C GLN A 199 18.71 8.17 8.77
N ASP A 200 18.77 9.46 9.13
CA ASP A 200 18.16 10.57 8.37
C ASP A 200 18.59 10.57 6.89
N THR A 201 19.81 10.12 6.60
CA THR A 201 20.35 9.95 5.24
C THR A 201 19.59 8.92 4.38
N TYR A 202 18.74 8.08 4.97
CA TYR A 202 17.84 7.16 4.27
C TYR A 202 16.46 7.79 3.99
N TYR A 203 16.03 8.79 4.77
CA TYR A 203 14.82 9.60 4.52
C TYR A 203 15.06 10.75 3.51
N ASP A 204 16.13 10.63 2.71
CA ASP A 204 16.50 11.58 1.68
C ASP A 204 15.45 11.64 0.56
N LYS A 205 14.75 12.77 0.53
CA LYS A 205 13.62 13.06 -0.37
C LYS A 205 14.05 13.08 -1.85
N THR A 206 15.34 13.20 -2.17
CA THR A 206 15.85 13.20 -3.55
C THR A 206 15.92 11.79 -4.16
N LYS A 207 16.01 10.74 -3.33
CA LYS A 207 16.26 9.35 -3.79
C LYS A 207 15.05 8.64 -4.41
N ILE A 208 13.88 9.29 -4.49
CA ILE A 208 12.63 8.68 -4.98
C ILE A 208 12.84 8.06 -6.37
N GLU A 209 13.54 8.73 -7.28
CA GLU A 209 13.73 8.22 -8.64
C GLU A 209 14.69 7.03 -8.71
N VAL A 210 15.78 7.04 -7.93
CA VAL A 210 16.70 5.90 -7.79
C VAL A 210 15.95 4.69 -7.22
N MET A 211 15.10 4.92 -6.22
CA MET A 211 14.26 3.87 -5.65
C MET A 211 13.16 3.39 -6.60
N ARG A 212 12.59 4.28 -7.42
CA ARG A 212 11.65 3.92 -8.49
C ARG A 212 12.34 3.00 -9.51
N GLN A 213 13.58 3.30 -9.88
CA GLN A 213 14.36 2.47 -10.80
C GLN A 213 14.73 1.11 -10.21
N LYS A 214 15.16 1.03 -8.93
CA LYS A 214 15.37 -0.24 -8.24
C LYS A 214 14.07 -1.07 -8.20
N TYR A 215 12.96 -0.46 -7.80
CA TYR A 215 11.65 -1.11 -7.73
C TYR A 215 11.17 -1.57 -9.11
N ALA A 216 11.26 -0.73 -10.14
CA ALA A 216 10.80 -1.04 -11.50
C ALA A 216 11.57 -2.20 -12.17
N ARG A 217 12.73 -2.60 -11.64
CA ARG A 217 13.48 -3.80 -12.08
C ARG A 217 13.00 -5.11 -11.47
N MET A 218 12.15 -5.09 -10.44
CA MET A 218 11.62 -6.31 -9.82
C MET A 218 10.80 -7.15 -10.80
N ASN A 219 10.71 -8.46 -10.56
CA ASN A 219 9.76 -9.29 -11.25
C ASN A 219 8.36 -9.08 -10.66
N PHE A 220 7.49 -8.38 -11.43
CA PHE A 220 6.10 -8.10 -11.09
C PHE A 220 5.10 -9.12 -11.65
N GLU A 221 5.53 -10.04 -12.52
CA GLU A 221 4.65 -11.11 -12.93
C GLU A 221 4.35 -12.00 -11.71
N PRO A 222 3.16 -12.61 -11.61
CA PRO A 222 3.03 -13.77 -10.76
C PRO A 222 4.11 -14.76 -11.19
N VAL A 223 5.04 -15.07 -10.29
CA VAL A 223 5.98 -16.17 -10.48
C VAL A 223 5.21 -17.49 -10.34
N MET A 224 4.33 -17.75 -11.31
CA MET A 224 4.15 -19.10 -11.83
C MET A 224 5.54 -19.52 -12.26
N ARG A 225 6.19 -20.34 -11.44
CA ARG A 225 7.44 -20.96 -11.86
C ARG A 225 7.08 -21.93 -12.97
N VAL A 226 7.20 -21.45 -14.21
CA VAL A 226 7.24 -22.28 -15.41
C VAL A 226 8.65 -22.87 -15.47
N GLU A 227 8.95 -23.72 -14.50
CA GLU A 227 10.16 -24.53 -14.53
C GLU A 227 10.02 -25.52 -15.69
N LYS A 228 11.12 -25.69 -16.44
CA LYS A 228 11.21 -26.72 -17.47
C LYS A 228 11.35 -28.05 -16.74
N GLU A 229 10.26 -28.77 -16.59
CA GLU A 229 10.29 -30.11 -16.01
C GLU A 229 10.88 -31.04 -17.08
N GLU A 230 12.11 -31.49 -16.87
CA GLU A 230 12.82 -32.45 -17.73
C GLU A 230 12.76 -33.85 -17.13
N ARG A 231 12.63 -34.87 -17.97
CA ARG A 231 12.70 -36.28 -17.58
C ARG A 231 13.45 -37.11 -18.62
N VAL A 232 14.14 -38.14 -18.13
CA VAL A 232 14.80 -39.15 -18.96
C VAL A 232 13.98 -40.44 -18.88
N ILE A 233 13.44 -40.88 -20.00
CA ILE A 233 12.50 -42.00 -20.16
C ILE A 233 13.04 -43.04 -21.15
N THR A 234 12.38 -44.21 -21.28
CA THR A 234 12.68 -45.14 -22.39
C THR A 234 11.93 -44.75 -23.67
N GLU A 235 12.33 -45.34 -24.80
CA GLU A 235 11.66 -45.11 -26.09
C GLU A 235 10.21 -45.61 -26.08
N ASP A 236 9.92 -46.72 -25.39
CA ASP A 236 8.57 -47.27 -25.21
C ASP A 236 7.62 -46.30 -24.47
N GLU A 237 8.15 -45.54 -23.52
CA GLU A 237 7.38 -44.56 -22.75
C GLU A 237 7.06 -43.28 -23.56
N LEU A 238 7.82 -43.00 -24.63
CA LEU A 238 7.79 -41.71 -25.33
C LEU A 238 6.40 -41.35 -25.86
N GLN A 239 5.65 -42.28 -26.46
CA GLN A 239 4.30 -41.99 -26.94
C GLN A 239 3.35 -41.54 -25.83
N SER A 240 3.45 -42.14 -24.63
CA SER A 240 2.64 -41.77 -23.46
C SER A 240 2.97 -40.36 -22.98
N PHE A 241 4.25 -40.00 -22.94
CA PHE A 241 4.68 -38.65 -22.56
C PHE A 241 4.27 -37.59 -23.60
N LEU A 242 4.40 -37.87 -24.90
CA LEU A 242 3.93 -36.95 -25.96
C LEU A 242 2.42 -36.72 -25.89
N GLN A 243 1.62 -37.77 -25.64
CA GLN A 243 0.16 -37.65 -25.43
C GLN A 243 -0.19 -36.83 -24.17
N GLN A 244 0.66 -36.85 -23.14
CA GLN A 244 0.54 -36.04 -21.92
C GLN A 244 1.03 -34.59 -22.08
N GLY A 245 1.32 -34.13 -23.30
CA GLY A 245 1.75 -32.75 -23.58
C GLY A 245 3.20 -32.45 -23.24
N TRP A 246 4.06 -33.47 -23.23
CA TRP A 246 5.52 -33.29 -23.19
C TRP A 246 6.08 -33.13 -24.61
N HIS A 247 7.28 -32.57 -24.70
CA HIS A 247 8.03 -32.37 -25.93
C HIS A 247 9.33 -33.20 -25.89
N PHE A 248 9.68 -33.83 -27.01
CA PHE A 248 10.99 -34.44 -27.22
C PHE A 248 12.10 -33.38 -27.29
N GLU A 249 13.30 -33.73 -26.84
CA GLU A 249 14.49 -32.87 -26.96
C GLU A 249 15.70 -33.60 -27.55
N ALA A 250 16.07 -34.76 -27.02
CA ALA A 250 17.22 -35.52 -27.50
C ALA A 250 17.14 -37.02 -27.14
N THR A 251 17.81 -37.85 -27.93
CA THR A 251 18.12 -39.24 -27.55
C THR A 251 19.57 -39.32 -27.08
N LEU A 252 19.80 -39.94 -25.93
CA LEU A 252 21.13 -40.14 -25.34
C LEU A 252 21.83 -41.36 -25.98
N PRO A 253 23.17 -41.42 -26.00
CA PRO A 253 23.93 -42.58 -26.48
C PRO A 253 23.63 -43.92 -25.77
N SER A 254 22.92 -43.87 -24.64
CA SER A 254 22.44 -45.02 -23.86
C SER A 254 21.05 -45.54 -24.29
N GLY A 255 20.48 -45.03 -25.40
CA GLY A 255 19.15 -45.42 -25.88
C GLY A 255 17.97 -44.84 -25.07
N LYS A 256 18.23 -43.89 -24.17
CA LYS A 256 17.20 -43.20 -23.38
C LYS A 256 16.84 -41.86 -24.01
N VAL A 257 15.60 -41.42 -23.83
CA VAL A 257 15.06 -40.20 -24.43
C VAL A 257 14.87 -39.11 -23.36
N VAL A 258 15.26 -37.89 -23.69
CA VAL A 258 14.99 -36.68 -22.90
C VAL A 258 13.71 -36.02 -23.41
N VAL A 259 12.76 -35.83 -22.49
CA VAL A 259 11.52 -35.07 -22.72
C VAL A 259 11.38 -33.92 -21.71
N TRP A 260 10.72 -32.84 -22.12
CA TRP A 260 10.44 -31.69 -21.25
C TRP A 260 9.01 -31.18 -21.37
N ARG A 261 8.54 -30.46 -20.36
CA ARG A 261 7.32 -29.65 -20.46
C ARG A 261 7.40 -28.35 -19.65
N LYS A 262 6.49 -27.43 -19.95
CA LYS A 262 6.26 -26.21 -19.16
C LYS A 262 5.39 -26.55 -17.95
N ALA A 263 6.01 -26.91 -16.82
CA ALA A 263 5.27 -27.22 -15.60
C ALA A 263 4.85 -25.92 -14.89
N VAL A 264 3.55 -25.67 -14.77
CA VAL A 264 3.03 -24.53 -13.98
C VAL A 264 3.02 -24.92 -12.51
N ILE A 265 4.12 -24.66 -11.80
CA ILE A 265 4.21 -24.94 -10.36
C ILE A 265 3.37 -23.90 -9.60
N THR A 266 2.11 -24.26 -9.34
CA THR A 266 1.37 -23.72 -8.19
C THR A 266 1.99 -24.33 -6.94
N GLN A 267 2.36 -23.51 -5.95
CA GLN A 267 2.88 -24.01 -4.67
C GLN A 267 1.75 -24.66 -3.84
N THR A 268 1.40 -25.90 -4.18
CA THR A 268 0.77 -26.82 -3.23
C THR A 268 1.81 -27.19 -2.18
N SER A 269 1.45 -27.04 -0.91
CA SER A 269 2.33 -27.38 0.22
C SER A 269 2.54 -28.89 0.28
N THR A 270 3.70 -29.36 -0.19
CA THR A 270 4.12 -30.76 -0.05
C THR A 270 4.34 -31.09 1.41
N VAL A 271 3.35 -31.71 2.04
CA VAL A 271 3.52 -32.42 3.31
C VAL A 271 4.47 -33.59 3.05
N THR A 272 5.63 -33.60 3.69
CA THR A 272 6.58 -34.72 3.59
C THR A 272 5.93 -35.99 4.15
N PRO A 273 5.84 -37.10 3.39
CA PRO A 273 5.42 -38.38 3.92
C PRO A 273 6.51 -38.89 4.88
N GLN A 274 6.29 -38.75 6.19
CA GLN A 274 7.21 -39.28 7.19
C GLN A 274 7.05 -40.81 7.26
N LEU A 275 8.18 -41.51 7.35
CA LEU A 275 8.28 -42.95 7.12
C LEU A 275 7.33 -43.78 8.00
N VAL A 276 6.61 -44.71 7.36
CA VAL A 276 5.92 -45.79 8.06
C VAL A 276 6.96 -46.72 8.67
N LEU A 277 6.84 -46.95 9.97
CA LEU A 277 7.55 -48.02 10.69
C LEU A 277 6.52 -48.69 11.61
N GLU A 278 6.41 -50.01 11.52
CA GLU A 278 5.22 -50.71 12.01
C GLU A 278 5.21 -51.01 13.51
N LYS A 279 4.00 -50.87 14.06
CA LYS A 279 3.42 -51.45 15.28
C LYS A 279 4.32 -52.36 16.15
N ARG A 280 4.30 -52.06 17.46
CA ARG A 280 3.99 -53.08 18.48
C ARG A 280 2.95 -52.54 19.44
N ASP A 281 1.96 -53.37 19.76
CA ASP A 281 0.92 -53.07 20.73
C ASP A 281 1.42 -53.25 22.18
N GLN A 282 0.84 -52.52 23.14
CA GLN A 282 -0.07 -53.11 24.14
C GLN A 282 -0.62 -52.10 25.16
N ASN A 283 -1.77 -52.47 25.73
CA ASN A 283 -2.55 -51.78 26.76
C ASN A 283 -1.74 -51.25 27.96
N GLN A 284 -2.16 -50.10 28.53
CA GLN A 284 -3.00 -50.09 29.74
C GLN A 284 -3.53 -48.68 30.10
N SER A 285 -4.47 -48.65 31.05
CA SER A 285 -5.26 -47.49 31.46
C SER A 285 -4.78 -46.81 32.74
N SER A 286 -4.85 -45.48 32.83
CA SER A 286 -5.36 -44.77 34.02
C SER A 286 -5.41 -43.24 33.82
N MET A 287 -6.36 -42.59 34.51
CA MET A 287 -6.33 -41.16 34.85
C MET A 287 -5.91 -41.02 36.31
N PRO A 288 -5.25 -39.91 36.69
CA PRO A 288 -5.86 -39.07 37.74
C PRO A 288 -5.73 -37.56 37.48
N GLN A 289 -6.12 -36.74 38.46
CA GLN A 289 -6.49 -35.32 38.30
C GLN A 289 -5.37 -34.30 38.58
N ILE A 290 -5.46 -33.18 37.85
CA ILE A 290 -5.35 -31.78 38.30
C ILE A 290 -4.62 -31.48 39.63
N THR A 291 -3.55 -30.68 39.55
CA THR A 291 -3.27 -29.60 40.54
C THR A 291 -2.67 -28.37 39.85
N LEU A 292 -3.07 -27.17 40.28
CA LEU A 292 -2.42 -25.90 39.95
C LEU A 292 -1.61 -25.41 41.16
N THR A 293 -0.34 -25.06 40.97
CA THR A 293 0.47 -24.31 41.95
C THR A 293 1.36 -23.29 41.25
N ASN A 294 1.78 -22.27 41.99
CA ASN A 294 2.30 -21.01 41.45
C ASN A 294 3.74 -20.72 41.90
N GLN A 295 4.49 -20.03 41.03
CA GLN A 295 5.69 -19.23 41.31
C GLN A 295 7.01 -19.94 41.68
N PRO A 296 8.18 -19.24 41.51
CA PRO A 296 9.45 -19.90 41.21
C PRO A 296 10.46 -19.90 42.37
N LYS A 297 11.59 -20.59 42.16
CA LYS A 297 12.84 -20.40 42.92
C LYS A 297 14.01 -20.12 41.99
N GLN A 298 14.95 -19.31 42.48
CA GLN A 298 16.30 -19.12 41.95
C GLN A 298 17.27 -20.02 42.73
N GLU A 299 18.44 -20.30 42.17
CA GLU A 299 19.63 -20.69 42.94
C GLU A 299 20.90 -20.14 42.26
N ASN A 300 21.90 -19.77 43.09
CA ASN A 300 23.22 -19.25 42.68
C ASN A 300 24.25 -20.42 42.64
N ILE A 301 25.59 -20.33 42.56
CA ILE A 301 26.66 -19.29 42.67
C ILE A 301 27.80 -19.72 41.70
N LYS A 302 28.89 -19.00 41.39
CA LYS A 302 29.74 -17.98 42.06
C LYS A 302 30.02 -16.79 41.10
N GLU A 303 30.69 -15.67 41.41
CA GLU A 303 31.69 -15.20 42.43
C GLU A 303 33.19 -15.44 42.14
N GLU A 304 33.89 -14.34 41.85
CA GLU A 304 35.32 -14.10 42.16
C GLU A 304 35.51 -12.59 42.49
N GLU A 305 36.64 -12.18 43.07
CA GLU A 305 36.66 -11.16 44.15
C GLU A 305 37.02 -9.68 43.83
N LYS A 306 36.97 -8.86 44.90
CA LYS A 306 37.09 -7.39 45.06
C LYS A 306 38.54 -6.97 45.44
N PRO A 307 38.96 -5.67 45.36
CA PRO A 307 38.54 -4.59 46.29
C PRO A 307 38.36 -3.19 45.63
N SER A 308 37.74 -2.11 46.16
CA SER A 308 37.11 -1.69 47.43
C SER A 308 37.79 -0.53 48.21
N LYS A 309 37.10 0.64 48.25
CA LYS A 309 37.14 1.85 49.15
C LYS A 309 36.35 2.99 48.45
N SER A 310 35.44 3.82 48.99
CA SER A 310 35.14 4.42 50.31
C SER A 310 36.03 5.61 50.72
N LEU A 311 35.57 6.77 51.22
CA LEU A 311 34.20 7.30 51.43
C LEU A 311 33.91 8.46 50.42
N GLU A 312 33.43 9.70 50.66
CA GLU A 312 32.97 10.54 51.79
C GLU A 312 31.79 11.45 51.30
N SER A 313 31.17 12.28 52.15
CA SER A 313 30.10 13.24 51.82
C SER A 313 30.48 14.70 52.15
N LYS A 314 29.84 15.69 51.51
CA LYS A 314 29.75 17.08 52.01
C LYS A 314 28.60 17.87 51.40
N THR A 315 28.18 18.92 52.10
CA THR A 315 26.98 19.73 51.84
C THR A 315 27.29 21.23 51.86
N GLU A 316 26.74 22.00 50.91
CA GLU A 316 26.41 23.43 51.04
C GLU A 316 25.49 23.83 49.87
N LYS A 317 24.22 24.18 50.12
CA LYS A 317 23.70 25.54 50.44
C LYS A 317 24.03 26.61 49.38
N PHE A 318 23.01 27.04 48.62
CA PHE A 318 22.63 28.46 48.64
C PHE A 318 21.12 28.66 48.46
N LYS A 319 20.64 29.81 48.92
CA LYS A 319 19.23 30.17 49.15
C LYS A 319 18.49 30.61 47.86
N LYS A 320 17.14 30.45 47.89
CA LYS A 320 16.03 31.42 47.64
C LYS A 320 16.28 32.54 46.58
N GLU A 321 15.30 32.91 45.76
CA GLU A 321 14.04 33.57 46.20
C GLU A 321 12.70 32.91 45.80
N LYS A 322 11.58 33.54 46.21
CA LYS A 322 10.20 33.09 46.07
C LYS A 322 9.34 34.13 45.32
N GLY A 323 8.48 33.66 44.41
CA GLY A 323 7.30 34.35 43.88
C GLY A 323 6.48 33.33 43.07
N SER A 324 5.26 32.87 43.40
CA SER A 324 4.12 33.47 44.13
C SER A 324 3.49 34.61 43.32
N LEU A 325 2.25 34.55 42.82
CA LEU A 325 1.16 33.56 42.97
C LEU A 325 0.14 33.71 41.80
N ILE A 326 -0.84 32.81 41.72
CA ILE A 326 -2.25 33.07 41.30
C ILE A 326 -2.63 33.22 39.80
N THR A 327 -3.46 32.25 39.38
CA THR A 327 -4.65 32.27 38.49
C THR A 327 -4.63 32.49 36.97
N ASP A 328 -5.55 31.72 36.39
CA ASP A 328 -6.52 32.01 35.34
C ASP A 328 -6.29 31.68 33.86
N ARG A 329 -7.30 30.96 33.37
CA ARG A 329 -7.69 30.85 31.96
C ARG A 329 -8.22 32.20 31.51
N THR A 330 -7.95 32.61 30.27
CA THR A 330 -8.96 32.78 29.19
C THR A 330 -8.33 33.49 27.98
N SER A 331 -8.95 33.36 26.80
CA SER A 331 -8.82 34.23 25.60
C SER A 331 -7.45 34.46 24.96
N LEU A 332 -7.32 33.92 23.74
CA LEU A 332 -7.13 34.70 22.51
C LEU A 332 -6.29 36.00 22.59
N ILE A 333 -5.13 35.97 21.92
CA ILE A 333 -4.54 37.17 21.33
C ILE A 333 -4.29 36.93 19.84
N SER A 334 -4.88 37.79 19.01
CA SER A 334 -4.52 37.99 17.60
C SER A 334 -3.54 39.16 17.48
N TYR A 335 -2.72 39.19 16.43
CA TYR A 335 -1.84 40.33 16.13
C TYR A 335 -1.91 40.73 14.65
N PHE A 336 -2.43 41.95 14.40
CA PHE A 336 -2.02 42.96 13.39
C PHE A 336 -1.81 42.58 11.90
N SER A 337 -2.05 43.41 10.87
CA SER A 337 -2.48 44.83 10.71
C SER A 337 -3.56 44.91 9.60
N VAL A 338 -4.48 45.89 9.46
CA VAL A 338 -4.51 47.36 9.66
C VAL A 338 -3.92 48.21 8.51
N GLN A 339 -4.78 48.53 7.53
CA GLN A 339 -4.99 49.83 6.82
C GLN A 339 -6.46 49.78 6.30
N GLN A 340 -7.39 50.69 6.61
CA GLN A 340 -7.65 52.01 5.99
C GLN A 340 -7.70 51.96 4.45
N LYS A 341 -8.70 52.49 3.70
CA LYS A 341 -9.97 53.26 3.90
C LYS A 341 -10.83 53.07 2.60
N THR A 342 -12.09 53.50 2.37
CA THR A 342 -13.07 54.39 3.04
C THR A 342 -14.53 53.98 2.70
N THR A 343 -15.53 54.62 3.32
CA THR A 343 -16.97 54.71 2.96
C THR A 343 -17.31 56.14 2.42
N PRO A 344 -18.50 56.51 1.89
CA PRO A 344 -19.85 55.97 2.20
C PRO A 344 -20.88 55.81 1.05
N ASN A 345 -22.11 55.45 1.47
CA ASN A 345 -23.33 55.18 0.72
C ASN A 345 -23.94 56.42 0.00
N ASN A 346 -24.91 56.19 -0.89
CA ASN A 346 -26.34 56.41 -0.61
C ASN A 346 -27.27 55.88 -1.72
N ASP A 347 -28.50 55.49 -1.34
CA ASP A 347 -29.84 55.71 -1.96
C ASP A 347 -30.07 55.66 -3.50
N SER A 348 -31.29 55.45 -4.04
CA SER A 348 -32.51 54.72 -3.62
C SER A 348 -33.50 54.66 -4.83
N GLY A 349 -34.59 53.87 -4.75
CA GLY A 349 -35.62 53.73 -5.80
C GLY A 349 -35.33 52.64 -6.84
N SER A 350 -36.27 51.88 -7.43
CA SER A 350 -37.66 52.12 -7.89
C SER A 350 -37.73 53.04 -9.12
N THR A 351 -38.42 52.71 -10.24
CA THR A 351 -39.44 51.67 -10.48
C THR A 351 -39.57 51.37 -11.99
N THR A 352 -40.24 50.27 -12.39
CA THR A 352 -40.68 49.95 -13.79
C THR A 352 -39.58 49.79 -14.87
N GLY A 353 -39.81 49.17 -16.04
CA GLY A 353 -40.92 48.33 -16.50
C GLY A 353 -40.90 48.11 -18.04
N PHE A 354 -41.38 46.96 -18.50
CA PHE A 354 -41.66 46.57 -19.91
C PHE A 354 -40.51 46.43 -20.93
N ASN A 355 -40.32 45.17 -21.35
CA ASN A 355 -40.24 44.65 -22.74
C ASN A 355 -39.78 45.58 -23.89
N THR A 356 -38.84 45.07 -24.71
CA THR A 356 -39.21 44.49 -26.02
C THR A 356 -38.09 43.61 -26.61
N SER A 357 -38.46 42.62 -27.41
CA SER A 357 -37.55 41.73 -28.15
C SER A 357 -37.79 41.88 -29.64
N ALA A 358 -36.74 42.16 -30.43
CA ALA A 358 -36.78 42.01 -31.89
C ALA A 358 -35.37 41.79 -32.49
N GLU A 359 -35.20 40.61 -33.08
CA GLU A 359 -34.35 40.24 -34.23
C GLU A 359 -33.20 41.19 -34.68
N LYS A 360 -31.98 40.63 -34.84
CA LYS A 360 -31.58 40.11 -36.17
C LYS A 360 -30.31 39.26 -36.20
N SER A 361 -30.42 38.23 -37.04
CA SER A 361 -29.36 37.40 -37.62
C SER A 361 -28.21 38.20 -38.26
N VAL A 362 -26.95 37.78 -38.02
CA VAL A 362 -25.95 37.48 -39.09
C VAL A 362 -24.99 36.35 -38.64
N LYS A 363 -24.82 35.36 -39.51
CA LYS A 363 -23.64 34.47 -39.67
C LYS A 363 -23.46 34.26 -41.20
N PRO A 364 -22.33 33.75 -41.72
CA PRO A 364 -21.04 33.45 -41.08
C PRO A 364 -19.86 34.17 -41.79
N LYS A 365 -18.61 33.82 -41.45
CA LYS A 365 -17.55 33.65 -42.46
C LYS A 365 -16.52 32.61 -41.98
N GLN A 366 -16.20 31.67 -42.86
CA GLN A 366 -15.07 30.75 -42.70
C GLN A 366 -13.85 31.37 -43.39
N THR A 367 -12.66 31.12 -42.85
CA THR A 367 -11.45 30.95 -43.66
C THR A 367 -10.57 29.90 -42.99
N SER A 368 -10.19 28.86 -43.72
CA SER A 368 -9.10 27.96 -43.33
C SER A 368 -7.82 28.39 -44.02
N LEU A 369 -6.67 28.00 -43.47
CA LEU A 369 -5.50 27.67 -44.28
C LEU A 369 -4.65 26.60 -43.58
N LEU A 370 -3.88 25.87 -44.37
CA LEU A 370 -3.14 24.67 -43.99
C LEU A 370 -1.62 24.94 -44.03
N HIS A 371 -0.81 23.94 -43.66
CA HIS A 371 0.66 23.90 -43.73
C HIS A 371 1.39 24.86 -42.75
N TYR A 372 2.36 24.39 -41.98
CA TYR A 372 3.56 23.72 -42.50
C TYR A 372 4.01 22.49 -41.69
N MET A 373 4.62 21.52 -42.38
CA MET A 373 5.57 20.57 -41.80
C MET A 373 6.88 20.64 -42.58
N LYS A 374 7.99 20.81 -41.87
CA LYS A 374 9.33 20.38 -42.26
C LYS A 374 10.25 20.38 -41.03
#